data_AF-B4SSM4-F1
#
_entry.id   AF-B4SSM4-F1
#
_cell.length_a   1.000
_cell.length_b   1.000
_cell.length_c   1.000
_cell.angle_alpha   90.00
_cell.angle_beta   90.00
_cell.angle_gamma   90.00
#
_symmetry.space_group_name_H-M   'P 1'
#
loop_
_entity.id
_entity.type
_entity.pdbx_description
1 polymer ?
#
loop_
_entity_poly.entity_id
_entity_poly.type
_entity_poly.pdbx_seq_one_letter_code
_entity_poly.pdbx_strand_id
1 'polypeptide(L)'
;MRRRSLVLALSLLLPAGAFAQAQPQVAPVASPAAARNSATVVLTAAPADWRALDGQHVRIAAPLILAGTDGLERFGQLTVAFDGRLWQPTEVAAPGTAGYEQAMADNQRRRLVLDDGSDARDPASVAYLPANPVLRTGMQLRNVEGVVNVDAQGRPRLQVEGVLKLPELKRPAVPTVPGSLHVAAFNLENFFNGDGQGGGFPTLRGARTPDEHKAQVAKLVTTVNALGADVAALMELENDGYGPQSAIAELVDALNRDRGGQGDWRFVDAGSGPGENPIRVGIIYRSTRLQPVGKPATLTGGPFVEHSRVPLAQAFQGKQGAPFVVVANHFKSKGCRDASGADADRNDNQGCWNATRVTSAQQLHAWLQTDPTGTGAKDAVLLGDFNAYAMEDPIRTLHDLGWQDAFKVAKVEHPYSYVYNGYTGRLDHALLNPGMAKRLRGAAEWHSNADEQDASGYQGRNVQGPWRSSDHDPLLLGFDK
;
A
#
# COMPACT_ATOMS: atom_id res chain seq x y z
N MET A 1 -6.82 46.39 8.87
CA MET A 1 -8.13 47.07 8.87
C MET A 1 -9.20 46.07 9.28
N ARG A 2 -9.74 46.20 10.50
CA ARG A 2 -10.82 45.36 11.05
C ARG A 2 -12.16 46.02 10.73
N ARG A 3 -13.15 45.28 10.24
CA ARG A 3 -14.55 45.72 10.22
C ARG A 3 -15.39 44.77 11.09
N ARG A 4 -15.90 45.35 12.17
CA ARG A 4 -16.95 44.81 13.04
C ARG A 4 -18.31 45.19 12.43
N SER A 5 -19.30 44.31 12.56
CA SER A 5 -20.71 44.67 12.43
C SER A 5 -21.48 44.11 13.63
N LEU A 6 -22.06 45.02 14.41
CA LEU A 6 -23.03 44.79 15.48
C LEU A 6 -24.36 44.32 14.88
N VAL A 7 -25.07 43.44 15.59
CA VAL A 7 -26.54 43.36 15.52
C VAL A 7 -27.11 43.38 16.94
N LEU A 8 -28.19 44.14 17.04
CA LEU A 8 -28.87 44.72 18.19
C LEU A 8 -29.69 43.68 18.97
N ALA A 9 -29.66 43.77 20.30
CA ALA A 9 -30.56 43.07 21.20
C ALA A 9 -31.90 43.82 21.31
N LEU A 10 -33.02 43.09 21.29
CA LEU A 10 -34.34 43.63 21.63
C LEU A 10 -34.91 42.81 22.80
N SER A 11 -35.00 43.48 23.95
CA SER A 11 -35.56 43.00 25.21
C SER A 11 -37.06 43.27 25.28
N LEU A 12 -37.85 42.25 25.58
CA LEU A 12 -39.25 42.36 26.02
C LEU A 12 -39.36 41.78 27.43
N LEU A 13 -39.73 42.65 28.37
CA LEU A 13 -40.07 42.36 29.76
C LEU A 13 -41.56 42.00 29.87
N LEU A 14 -41.90 41.09 30.80
CA LEU A 14 -43.06 41.03 31.72
C LEU A 14 -43.41 39.55 32.06
N PRO A 15 -44.10 39.24 33.17
CA PRO A 15 -43.87 39.60 34.57
C PRO A 15 -43.69 38.33 35.46
N ALA A 16 -43.26 38.53 36.70
CA ALA A 16 -43.11 37.47 37.70
C ALA A 16 -44.47 37.02 38.28
N GLY A 17 -44.66 35.70 38.47
CA GLY A 17 -45.81 35.14 39.17
C GLY A 17 -45.67 33.65 39.52
N ALA A 18 -45.58 33.39 40.83
CA ALA A 18 -45.89 32.14 41.56
C ALA A 18 -45.04 30.88 41.32
N PHE A 19 -44.25 30.54 42.36
CA PHE A 19 -43.65 29.22 42.57
C PHE A 19 -44.73 28.13 42.79
N ALA A 20 -44.65 27.04 42.04
CA ALA A 20 -45.30 25.77 42.35
C ALA A 20 -44.23 24.67 42.46
N GLN A 21 -44.27 23.92 43.56
CA GLN A 21 -43.35 22.84 43.88
C GLN A 21 -43.39 21.72 42.84
N ALA A 22 -42.21 21.21 42.45
CA ALA A 22 -42.10 20.04 41.59
C ALA A 22 -42.58 18.77 42.34
N GLN A 23 -43.60 18.12 41.80
CA GLN A 23 -43.96 16.75 42.18
C GLN A 23 -42.95 15.77 41.57
N PRO A 24 -42.52 14.72 42.30
CA PRO A 24 -41.62 13.71 41.75
C PRO A 24 -42.34 12.93 40.64
N GLN A 25 -41.83 13.01 39.41
CA GLN A 25 -42.22 12.11 38.33
C GLN A 25 -41.78 10.68 38.67
N VAL A 26 -42.76 9.79 38.72
CA VAL A 26 -42.56 8.34 38.85
C VAL A 26 -41.76 7.85 37.65
N ALA A 27 -40.61 7.21 37.89
CA ALA A 27 -39.80 6.59 36.87
C ALA A 27 -40.63 5.52 36.12
N PRO A 28 -40.58 5.46 34.77
CA PRO A 28 -41.24 4.40 34.04
C PRO A 28 -40.60 3.06 34.42
N VAL A 29 -41.43 2.15 34.91
CA VAL A 29 -41.07 0.75 35.18
C VAL A 29 -40.68 0.12 33.85
N ALA A 30 -39.45 -0.39 33.77
CA ALA A 30 -38.98 -1.17 32.63
C ALA A 30 -39.93 -2.36 32.42
N SER A 31 -40.58 -2.42 31.26
CA SER A 31 -41.24 -3.65 30.83
C SER A 31 -40.17 -4.71 30.59
N PRO A 32 -40.32 -5.95 31.07
CA PRO A 32 -39.38 -7.00 30.75
C PRO A 32 -39.44 -7.21 29.23
N ALA A 33 -38.30 -7.04 28.56
CA ALA A 33 -38.16 -7.39 27.16
C ALA A 33 -38.57 -8.86 27.01
N ALA A 34 -39.66 -9.12 26.30
CA ALA A 34 -40.04 -10.48 25.95
C ALA A 34 -38.85 -11.11 25.22
N ALA A 35 -38.32 -12.20 25.77
CA ALA A 35 -37.30 -13.01 25.10
C ALA A 35 -37.88 -13.47 23.77
N ARG A 36 -37.55 -12.75 22.69
CA ARG A 36 -37.81 -13.21 21.34
C ARG A 36 -36.91 -14.43 21.15
N ASN A 37 -37.51 -15.60 21.25
CA ASN A 37 -36.94 -16.85 20.75
C ASN A 37 -36.89 -16.76 19.22
N SER A 38 -36.11 -15.85 18.66
CA SER A 38 -35.83 -15.80 17.23
C SER A 38 -34.78 -16.86 16.97
N ALA A 39 -35.13 -17.88 16.18
CA ALA A 39 -34.15 -18.82 15.66
C ALA A 39 -32.99 -18.03 15.04
N THR A 40 -31.75 -18.36 15.41
CA THR A 40 -30.55 -17.71 14.87
C THR A 40 -30.56 -17.77 13.34
N VAL A 41 -30.53 -16.62 12.68
CA VAL A 41 -30.43 -16.56 11.23
C VAL A 41 -29.03 -17.01 10.82
N VAL A 42 -28.94 -18.07 10.01
CA VAL A 42 -27.66 -18.61 9.55
C VAL A 42 -27.38 -18.14 8.13
N LEU A 43 -26.27 -17.43 7.94
CA LEU A 43 -25.82 -16.93 6.64
C LEU A 43 -24.77 -17.87 6.05
N THR A 44 -25.06 -18.48 4.90
CA THR A 44 -24.13 -19.35 4.14
C THR A 44 -23.53 -18.66 2.92
N ALA A 45 -23.97 -17.43 2.62
CA ALA A 45 -23.42 -16.53 1.61
C ALA A 45 -23.74 -15.08 2.02
N ALA A 46 -23.21 -14.09 1.28
CA ALA A 46 -23.59 -12.70 1.46
C ALA A 46 -25.11 -12.52 1.25
N PRO A 47 -25.85 -11.90 2.19
CA PRO A 47 -27.27 -11.67 2.01
C PRO A 47 -27.53 -10.68 0.88
N ALA A 48 -28.67 -10.84 0.19
CA ALA A 48 -29.06 -9.94 -0.89
C ALA A 48 -29.37 -8.52 -0.38
N ASP A 49 -29.87 -8.38 0.85
CA ASP A 49 -30.12 -7.10 1.50
C ASP A 49 -29.82 -7.21 3.01
N TRP A 50 -28.81 -6.48 3.46
CA TRP A 50 -28.45 -6.41 4.88
C TRP A 50 -29.49 -5.67 5.72
N ARG A 51 -30.28 -4.75 5.15
CA ARG A 51 -31.29 -3.98 5.90
C ARG A 51 -32.38 -4.88 6.48
N ALA A 52 -32.70 -5.98 5.80
CA ALA A 52 -33.65 -6.97 6.30
C ALA A 52 -33.16 -7.70 7.56
N LEU A 53 -31.86 -7.63 7.85
CA LEU A 53 -31.21 -8.25 9.00
C LEU A 53 -30.83 -7.24 10.08
N ASP A 54 -31.09 -5.94 9.90
CA ASP A 54 -30.70 -4.89 10.83
C ASP A 54 -31.29 -5.13 12.24
N GLY A 55 -30.43 -5.08 13.26
CA GLY A 55 -30.75 -5.42 14.65
C GLY A 55 -30.95 -6.90 14.95
N GLN A 56 -30.78 -7.81 13.97
CA GLN A 56 -30.91 -9.25 14.18
C GLN A 56 -29.57 -9.88 14.56
N HIS A 57 -29.64 -10.89 15.43
CA HIS A 57 -28.52 -11.77 15.71
C HIS A 57 -28.37 -12.81 14.58
N VAL A 58 -27.18 -12.85 13.97
CA VAL A 58 -26.85 -13.77 12.87
C VAL A 58 -25.65 -14.63 13.20
N ARG A 59 -25.62 -15.83 12.62
CA ARG A 59 -24.43 -16.69 12.56
C ARG A 59 -23.97 -16.83 11.12
N ILE A 60 -22.79 -16.32 10.81
CA ILE A 60 -22.18 -16.45 9.49
C ILE A 60 -21.42 -17.79 9.43
N ALA A 61 -22.07 -18.77 8.80
CA ALA A 61 -21.50 -20.08 8.53
C ALA A 61 -20.58 -20.08 7.29
N ALA A 62 -20.79 -19.13 6.38
CA ALA A 62 -19.87 -18.88 5.27
C ALA A 62 -18.47 -18.49 5.80
N PRO A 63 -17.40 -18.87 5.10
CA PRO A 63 -16.10 -18.30 5.41
C PRO A 63 -16.05 -16.80 5.09
N LEU A 64 -15.50 -16.01 6.01
CA LEU A 64 -15.19 -14.60 5.78
C LEU A 64 -13.69 -14.43 5.61
N ILE A 65 -13.27 -13.76 4.55
CA ILE A 65 -11.87 -13.44 4.30
C ILE A 65 -11.57 -12.08 4.93
N LEU A 66 -10.55 -12.02 5.79
CA LEU A 66 -10.02 -10.75 6.28
C LEU A 66 -9.47 -9.96 5.10
N ALA A 67 -10.09 -8.82 4.81
CA ALA A 67 -9.77 -7.99 3.67
C ALA A 67 -8.92 -6.78 4.05
N GLY A 68 -9.10 -6.21 5.26
CA GLY A 68 -8.33 -5.06 5.72
C GLY A 68 -8.30 -4.90 7.24
N THR A 69 -7.19 -4.35 7.74
CA THR A 69 -6.92 -4.07 9.17
C THR A 69 -6.73 -2.58 9.46
N ASP A 70 -6.89 -1.71 8.46
CA ASP A 70 -6.65 -0.26 8.52
C ASP A 70 -7.54 0.47 9.55
N GLY A 71 -8.74 -0.06 9.81
CA GLY A 71 -9.64 0.46 10.86
C GLY A 71 -9.33 -0.04 12.27
N LEU A 72 -8.40 -0.99 12.43
CA LEU A 72 -8.26 -1.73 13.69
C LEU A 72 -7.71 -0.87 14.81
N GLU A 73 -6.56 -0.23 14.60
CA GLU A 73 -5.90 0.56 15.64
C GLU A 73 -6.70 1.79 16.04
N ARG A 74 -7.43 2.38 15.09
CA ARG A 74 -8.14 3.64 15.30
C ARG A 74 -9.56 3.46 15.81
N PHE A 75 -10.25 2.40 15.39
CA PHE A 75 -11.69 2.21 15.65
C PHE A 75 -12.05 0.79 16.10
N GLY A 76 -11.08 -0.12 16.28
CA GLY A 76 -11.36 -1.51 16.63
C GLY A 76 -12.07 -2.29 15.52
N GLN A 77 -11.91 -1.88 14.26
CA GLN A 77 -12.66 -2.43 13.13
C GLN A 77 -11.82 -3.31 12.21
N LEU A 78 -12.37 -4.45 11.79
CA LEU A 78 -11.83 -5.26 10.69
C LEU A 78 -12.75 -5.21 9.47
N THR A 79 -12.18 -5.06 8.28
CA THR A 79 -12.94 -5.27 7.04
C THR A 79 -12.81 -6.72 6.63
N VAL A 80 -13.93 -7.38 6.39
CA VAL A 80 -14.00 -8.76 5.88
C VAL A 80 -14.86 -8.85 4.64
N ALA A 81 -14.73 -9.96 3.90
CA ALA A 81 -15.48 -10.18 2.68
C ALA A 81 -15.94 -11.64 2.51
N PHE A 82 -17.10 -11.80 1.90
CA PHE A 82 -17.54 -13.08 1.35
C PHE A 82 -16.79 -13.37 0.03
N ASP A 83 -16.68 -14.65 -0.32
CA ASP A 83 -16.23 -15.13 -1.63
C ASP A 83 -14.87 -14.59 -2.12
N GLY A 84 -13.89 -14.48 -1.22
CA GLY A 84 -12.52 -14.11 -1.56
C GLY A 84 -12.15 -12.67 -1.24
N ARG A 85 -11.05 -12.19 -1.82
CA ARG A 85 -10.59 -10.81 -1.68
C ARG A 85 -11.54 -9.81 -2.35
N LEU A 86 -11.50 -8.58 -1.88
CA LEU A 86 -12.08 -7.44 -2.59
C LEU A 86 -10.99 -6.86 -3.48
N TRP A 87 -11.25 -6.74 -4.77
CA TRP A 87 -10.27 -6.20 -5.72
C TRP A 87 -10.52 -4.72 -5.92
N GLN A 88 -9.46 -3.93 -6.00
CA GLN A 88 -9.62 -2.54 -6.39
C GLN A 88 -10.28 -2.47 -7.79
N PRO A 89 -11.40 -1.74 -7.98
CA PRO A 89 -12.10 -1.74 -9.27
C PRO A 89 -11.21 -1.32 -10.44
N THR A 90 -10.32 -0.34 -10.22
CA THR A 90 -9.35 0.13 -11.22
C THR A 90 -8.11 -0.76 -11.40
N GLU A 91 -7.99 -1.86 -10.65
CA GLU A 91 -7.04 -2.94 -10.94
C GLU A 91 -7.59 -3.90 -11.99
N VAL A 92 -8.90 -4.17 -11.97
CA VAL A 92 -9.53 -5.23 -12.77
C VAL A 92 -10.30 -4.71 -13.99
N ALA A 93 -10.70 -3.43 -13.99
CA ALA A 93 -11.42 -2.82 -15.10
C ALA A 93 -11.09 -1.33 -15.24
N ALA A 94 -11.13 -0.84 -16.49
CA ALA A 94 -10.88 0.58 -16.75
C ALA A 94 -12.01 1.46 -16.16
N PRO A 95 -11.69 2.63 -15.60
CA PRO A 95 -12.67 3.58 -15.10
C PRO A 95 -13.78 3.88 -16.11
N GLY A 96 -15.02 3.98 -15.64
CA GLY A 96 -16.19 4.30 -16.46
C GLY A 96 -16.68 3.16 -17.39
N THR A 97 -16.09 1.98 -17.32
CA THR A 97 -16.58 0.80 -18.06
C THR A 97 -17.63 0.02 -17.28
N ALA A 98 -18.44 -0.79 -17.96
CA ALA A 98 -19.40 -1.68 -17.30
C ALA A 98 -18.72 -2.69 -16.34
N GLY A 99 -17.51 -3.15 -16.68
CA GLY A 99 -16.73 -4.03 -15.81
C GLY A 99 -16.30 -3.36 -14.50
N TYR A 100 -16.00 -2.06 -14.54
CA TYR A 100 -15.66 -1.27 -13.36
C TYR A 100 -16.87 -1.12 -12.43
N GLU A 101 -18.04 -0.75 -12.98
CA GLU A 101 -19.29 -0.66 -12.19
C GLU A 101 -19.67 -2.01 -11.57
N GLN A 102 -19.47 -3.10 -12.33
CA GLN A 102 -19.70 -4.45 -11.84
C GLN A 102 -18.75 -4.79 -10.68
N ALA A 103 -17.47 -4.47 -10.77
CA ALA A 103 -16.49 -4.71 -9.71
C ALA A 103 -16.82 -3.91 -8.43
N MET A 104 -17.23 -2.65 -8.58
CA MET A 104 -17.68 -1.82 -7.45
C MET A 104 -18.91 -2.42 -6.75
N ALA A 105 -19.96 -2.75 -7.52
CA ALA A 105 -21.18 -3.33 -6.97
C ALA A 105 -20.93 -4.70 -6.32
N ASP A 106 -20.07 -5.51 -6.92
CA ASP A 106 -19.65 -6.80 -6.38
C ASP A 106 -18.94 -6.66 -5.03
N ASN A 107 -17.98 -5.74 -4.96
CA ASN A 107 -17.27 -5.44 -3.72
C ASN A 107 -18.20 -4.96 -2.61
N GLN A 108 -19.11 -4.04 -2.92
CA GLN A 108 -20.09 -3.53 -1.94
C GLN A 108 -21.00 -4.64 -1.41
N ARG A 109 -21.43 -5.56 -2.29
CA ARG A 109 -22.28 -6.70 -1.91
C ARG A 109 -21.56 -7.68 -0.98
N ARG A 110 -20.26 -7.91 -1.20
CA ARG A 110 -19.46 -8.89 -0.45
C ARG A 110 -18.80 -8.35 0.81
N ARG A 111 -18.68 -7.03 0.97
CA ARG A 111 -17.99 -6.38 2.09
C ARG A 111 -18.84 -6.37 3.37
N LEU A 112 -18.20 -6.62 4.50
CA LEU A 112 -18.74 -6.47 5.85
C LEU A 112 -17.66 -5.88 6.77
N VAL A 113 -18.03 -5.02 7.72
CA VAL A 113 -17.13 -4.58 8.80
C VAL A 113 -17.47 -5.31 10.09
N LEU A 114 -16.46 -5.80 10.80
CA LEU A 114 -16.57 -6.36 12.14
C LEU A 114 -16.15 -5.31 13.17
N ASP A 115 -16.94 -5.15 14.23
CA ASP A 115 -16.64 -4.25 15.36
C ASP A 115 -17.08 -4.87 16.71
N ASP A 116 -16.78 -4.19 17.83
CA ASP A 116 -17.25 -4.56 19.18
C ASP A 116 -18.41 -3.67 19.68
N GLY A 117 -18.97 -2.82 18.81
CA GLY A 117 -19.98 -1.82 19.17
C GLY A 117 -19.47 -0.65 20.00
N SER A 118 -18.15 -0.50 20.17
CA SER A 118 -17.54 0.65 20.84
C SER A 118 -17.36 1.82 19.88
N ASP A 119 -17.67 3.04 20.33
CA ASP A 119 -17.33 4.29 19.64
C ASP A 119 -15.96 4.85 20.08
N ALA A 120 -15.21 4.09 20.89
CA ALA A 120 -13.90 4.51 21.37
C ALA A 120 -12.92 4.67 20.20
N ARG A 121 -12.21 5.80 20.19
CA ARG A 121 -11.10 6.04 19.28
C ARG A 121 -9.80 5.56 19.92
N ASP A 122 -8.94 4.96 19.11
CA ASP A 122 -7.62 4.45 19.49
C ASP A 122 -7.70 3.45 20.68
N PRO A 123 -8.56 2.40 20.61
CA PRO A 123 -8.81 1.51 21.74
C PRO A 123 -7.57 0.70 22.13
N ALA A 124 -7.32 0.58 23.44
CA ALA A 124 -6.20 -0.21 23.97
C ALA A 124 -6.35 -1.73 23.73
N SER A 125 -7.59 -2.20 23.56
CA SER A 125 -7.93 -3.59 23.26
C SER A 125 -9.21 -3.67 22.45
N VAL A 126 -9.34 -4.70 21.63
CA VAL A 126 -10.53 -4.96 20.80
C VAL A 126 -11.19 -6.24 21.30
N ALA A 127 -12.42 -6.15 21.80
CA ALA A 127 -13.02 -7.20 22.63
C ALA A 127 -13.22 -8.54 21.91
N TYR A 128 -13.48 -8.51 20.60
CA TYR A 128 -13.71 -9.71 19.80
C TYR A 128 -12.42 -10.36 19.27
N LEU A 129 -11.24 -9.84 19.61
CA LEU A 129 -9.96 -10.41 19.20
C LEU A 129 -9.22 -11.03 20.40
N PRO A 130 -8.46 -12.13 20.19
CA PRO A 130 -7.56 -12.62 21.22
C PRO A 130 -6.48 -11.57 21.51
N ALA A 131 -5.85 -11.63 22.68
CA ALA A 131 -4.80 -10.70 23.05
C ALA A 131 -3.63 -10.75 22.06
N ASN A 132 -3.19 -9.57 21.59
CA ASN A 132 -2.04 -9.39 20.69
C ASN A 132 -2.09 -10.24 19.39
N PRO A 133 -3.17 -10.19 18.60
CA PRO A 133 -3.28 -11.00 17.40
C PRO A 133 -2.28 -10.52 16.35
N VAL A 134 -1.65 -11.45 15.61
CA VAL A 134 -0.95 -11.14 14.37
C VAL A 134 -1.91 -11.45 13.24
N LEU A 135 -2.49 -10.41 12.63
CA LEU A 135 -3.45 -10.53 11.54
C LEU A 135 -2.76 -10.37 10.20
N ARG A 136 -3.27 -11.11 9.22
CA ARG A 136 -2.87 -11.04 7.82
C ARG A 136 -4.11 -11.09 6.94
N THR A 137 -4.26 -10.16 6.00
CA THR A 137 -5.36 -10.24 5.03
C THR A 137 -5.26 -11.54 4.23
N GLY A 138 -6.39 -12.08 3.80
CA GLY A 138 -6.50 -13.46 3.31
C GLY A 138 -6.78 -14.50 4.39
N MET A 139 -6.67 -14.17 5.69
CA MET A 139 -7.10 -15.07 6.77
C MET A 139 -8.59 -15.41 6.65
N GLN A 140 -8.92 -16.69 6.79
CA GLN A 140 -10.29 -17.18 6.73
C GLN A 140 -10.89 -17.32 8.13
N LEU A 141 -11.80 -16.42 8.47
CA LEU A 141 -12.59 -16.44 9.69
C LEU A 141 -13.83 -17.32 9.50
N ARG A 142 -14.22 -18.05 10.54
CA ARG A 142 -15.34 -19.02 10.50
C ARG A 142 -16.17 -18.91 11.76
N ASN A 143 -17.46 -19.23 11.63
CA ASN A 143 -18.43 -19.19 12.72
C ASN A 143 -18.45 -17.82 13.41
N VAL A 144 -18.50 -16.75 12.61
CA VAL A 144 -18.59 -15.39 13.12
C VAL A 144 -20.05 -15.11 13.47
N GLU A 145 -20.29 -14.69 14.70
CA GLU A 145 -21.63 -14.45 15.25
C GLU A 145 -21.71 -13.02 15.79
N GLY A 146 -22.90 -12.43 15.74
CA GLY A 146 -23.10 -11.08 16.23
C GLY A 146 -24.41 -10.44 15.79
N VAL A 147 -24.58 -9.19 16.17
CA VAL A 147 -25.74 -8.38 15.81
C VAL A 147 -25.42 -7.53 14.58
N VAL A 148 -26.26 -7.60 13.57
CA VAL A 148 -26.13 -6.77 12.36
C VAL A 148 -26.55 -5.34 12.66
N ASN A 149 -25.75 -4.38 12.21
CA ASN A 149 -26.07 -2.96 12.21
C ASN A 149 -25.87 -2.41 10.80
N VAL A 150 -26.86 -1.71 10.24
CA VAL A 150 -26.76 -1.08 8.92
C VAL A 150 -26.86 0.43 9.06
N ASP A 151 -25.88 1.16 8.52
CA ASP A 151 -25.92 2.62 8.58
C ASP A 151 -26.89 3.24 7.56
N ALA A 152 -27.06 4.57 7.64
CA ALA A 152 -27.94 5.32 6.74
C ALA A 152 -27.55 5.21 5.26
N GLN A 153 -26.29 4.88 4.95
CA GLN A 153 -25.79 4.65 3.59
C GLN A 153 -25.99 3.18 3.14
N GLY A 154 -26.52 2.32 4.00
CA GLY A 154 -26.73 0.90 3.71
C GLY A 154 -25.48 0.04 3.90
N ARG A 155 -24.44 0.56 4.57
CA ARG A 155 -23.20 -0.20 4.80
C ARG A 155 -23.38 -1.12 6.02
N PRO A 156 -23.18 -2.43 5.87
CA PRO A 156 -23.36 -3.37 6.96
C PRO A 156 -22.14 -3.43 7.87
N ARG A 157 -22.42 -3.54 9.17
CA ARG A 157 -21.47 -3.92 10.22
C ARG A 157 -22.04 -5.08 11.02
N LEU A 158 -21.15 -5.88 11.58
CA LEU A 158 -21.49 -6.93 12.53
C LEU A 158 -20.78 -6.61 13.85
N GLN A 159 -21.58 -6.30 14.88
CA GLN A 159 -21.08 -6.22 16.24
C GLN A 159 -20.84 -7.65 16.72
N VAL A 160 -19.57 -8.06 16.73
CA VAL A 160 -19.17 -9.44 16.97
C VAL A 160 -19.39 -9.82 18.43
N GLU A 161 -20.01 -10.98 18.65
CA GLU A 161 -20.17 -11.55 19.97
C GLU A 161 -19.09 -12.59 20.25
N GLY A 162 -18.48 -12.49 21.44
CA GLY A 162 -17.39 -13.37 21.86
C GLY A 162 -16.07 -13.10 21.14
N VAL A 163 -15.09 -13.98 21.37
CA VAL A 163 -13.74 -13.86 20.82
C VAL A 163 -13.62 -14.71 19.56
N LEU A 164 -13.17 -14.09 18.47
CA LEU A 164 -12.91 -14.77 17.21
C LEU A 164 -11.83 -15.84 17.37
N LYS A 165 -12.10 -17.02 16.80
CA LYS A 165 -11.09 -18.05 16.59
C LYS A 165 -10.30 -17.74 15.32
N LEU A 166 -9.10 -17.21 15.48
CA LEU A 166 -8.20 -16.97 14.36
C LEU A 166 -7.64 -18.29 13.79
N PRO A 167 -7.49 -18.42 12.46
CA PRO A 167 -6.81 -19.56 11.86
C PRO A 167 -5.31 -19.53 12.17
N GLU A 168 -4.61 -20.62 11.86
CA GLU A 168 -3.15 -20.63 11.87
C GLU A 168 -2.59 -19.55 10.92
N LEU A 169 -1.60 -18.79 11.41
CA LEU A 169 -0.91 -17.78 10.62
C LEU A 169 -0.10 -18.45 9.51
N LYS A 170 -0.47 -18.18 8.24
CA LYS A 170 0.24 -18.66 7.05
C LYS A 170 0.93 -17.52 6.35
N ARG A 171 2.23 -17.70 6.10
CA ARG A 171 3.09 -16.76 5.40
C ARG A 171 3.77 -17.44 4.21
N PRO A 172 3.81 -16.81 3.03
CA PRO A 172 4.40 -17.42 1.85
C PRO A 172 5.92 -17.51 1.97
N ALA A 173 6.50 -18.54 1.36
CA ALA A 173 7.94 -18.60 1.15
C ALA A 173 8.39 -17.48 0.20
N VAL A 174 9.69 -17.20 0.19
CA VAL A 174 10.31 -16.32 -0.81
C VAL A 174 10.06 -16.92 -2.19
N PRO A 175 9.57 -16.14 -3.18
CA PRO A 175 9.32 -16.66 -4.51
C PRO A 175 10.62 -17.03 -5.23
N THR A 176 10.55 -18.05 -6.09
CA THR A 176 11.61 -18.39 -7.04
C THR A 176 11.10 -18.11 -8.45
N VAL A 177 11.92 -17.41 -9.25
CA VAL A 177 11.60 -17.14 -10.67
C VAL A 177 12.71 -17.69 -11.58
N PRO A 178 12.36 -18.33 -12.70
CA PRO A 178 13.35 -18.85 -13.65
C PRO A 178 14.10 -17.71 -14.35
N GLY A 179 15.27 -18.02 -14.89
CA GLY A 179 16.16 -17.05 -15.54
C GLY A 179 17.51 -16.96 -14.84
N SER A 180 18.46 -16.31 -15.51
CA SER A 180 19.84 -16.17 -15.01
C SER A 180 20.22 -14.74 -14.62
N LEU A 181 19.33 -13.79 -14.90
CA LEU A 181 19.36 -12.40 -14.44
C LEU A 181 18.10 -12.15 -13.61
N HIS A 182 18.28 -11.67 -12.39
CA HIS A 182 17.18 -11.35 -11.47
C HIS A 182 17.09 -9.84 -11.22
N VAL A 183 15.94 -9.23 -11.54
CA VAL A 183 15.69 -7.79 -11.36
C VAL A 183 14.52 -7.60 -10.41
N ALA A 184 14.67 -6.77 -9.38
CA ALA A 184 13.64 -6.51 -8.38
C ALA A 184 13.26 -5.03 -8.28
N ALA A 185 12.10 -4.74 -7.69
CA ALA A 185 11.77 -3.41 -7.18
C ALA A 185 11.19 -3.54 -5.77
N PHE A 186 11.49 -2.54 -4.92
CA PHE A 186 11.00 -2.52 -3.55
C PHE A 186 10.86 -1.10 -3.00
N ASN A 187 9.66 -0.76 -2.50
CA ASN A 187 9.41 0.46 -1.74
C ASN A 187 9.84 0.22 -0.28
N LEU A 188 10.66 1.11 0.28
CA LEU A 188 11.30 0.94 1.59
C LEU A 188 10.53 1.54 2.78
N GLU A 189 9.33 2.08 2.55
CA GLU A 189 8.46 2.70 3.57
C GLU A 189 9.17 3.81 4.38
N ASN A 190 9.59 4.84 3.66
CA ASN A 190 10.32 6.01 4.15
C ASN A 190 11.59 5.61 4.91
N PHE A 191 12.58 5.03 4.22
CA PHE A 191 13.87 4.69 4.81
C PHE A 191 14.75 5.94 4.95
N PHE A 192 14.67 6.55 6.13
CA PHE A 192 15.43 7.72 6.56
C PHE A 192 16.32 7.33 7.73
N ASN A 193 17.58 7.78 7.73
CA ASN A 193 18.59 7.33 8.69
C ASN A 193 19.08 8.40 9.67
N GLY A 194 18.41 9.56 9.70
CA GLY A 194 18.72 10.63 10.65
C GLY A 194 19.95 11.41 10.22
N ASP A 195 20.98 11.45 11.07
CA ASP A 195 22.25 12.12 10.76
C ASP A 195 23.34 11.18 10.20
N GLY A 196 22.99 9.92 9.93
CA GLY A 196 23.91 8.87 9.49
C GLY A 196 24.96 8.47 10.53
N GLN A 197 24.86 8.96 11.77
CA GLN A 197 25.79 8.73 12.87
C GLN A 197 25.10 8.16 14.12
N GLY A 198 23.84 7.74 13.98
CA GLY A 198 23.02 7.18 15.06
C GLY A 198 22.18 8.20 15.81
N GLY A 199 22.20 9.48 15.41
CA GLY A 199 21.33 10.55 15.89
C GLY A 199 20.33 11.02 14.84
N GLY A 200 19.76 12.21 15.00
CA GLY A 200 18.85 12.82 14.02
C GLY A 200 17.40 12.32 14.04
N PHE A 201 16.94 11.72 15.16
CA PHE A 201 15.58 11.23 15.34
C PHE A 201 14.70 12.21 16.16
N PRO A 202 13.37 12.30 15.90
CA PRO A 202 12.67 11.66 14.78
C PRO A 202 13.12 12.24 13.45
N THR A 203 13.22 11.38 12.44
CA THR A 203 13.50 11.81 11.06
C THR A 203 12.31 12.58 10.51
N LEU A 204 12.49 13.20 9.34
CA LEU A 204 11.39 13.88 8.64
C LEU A 204 10.24 12.92 8.32
N ARG A 205 10.56 11.68 7.91
CA ARG A 205 9.63 10.59 7.58
C ARG A 205 10.24 9.25 8.01
N GLY A 206 9.41 8.25 8.28
CA GLY A 206 9.89 6.91 8.64
C GLY A 206 10.14 6.75 10.14
N ALA A 207 11.26 6.14 10.52
CA ALA A 207 11.60 5.83 11.91
C ALA A 207 11.68 7.07 12.81
N ARG A 208 11.03 7.00 13.97
CA ARG A 208 10.94 8.11 14.94
C ARG A 208 12.01 8.00 16.03
N THR A 209 12.62 6.83 16.18
CA THR A 209 13.65 6.54 17.17
C THR A 209 14.76 5.69 16.56
N PRO A 210 15.97 5.67 17.17
CA PRO A 210 17.05 4.78 16.73
C PRO A 210 16.67 3.29 16.77
N ASP A 211 15.82 2.87 17.72
CA ASP A 211 15.38 1.48 17.83
C ASP A 211 14.42 1.08 16.71
N GLU A 212 13.50 1.98 16.34
CA GLU A 212 12.64 1.81 15.17
C GLU A 212 13.47 1.72 13.88
N HIS A 213 14.49 2.56 13.73
CA HIS A 213 15.39 2.54 12.57
C HIS A 213 16.16 1.23 12.49
N LYS A 214 16.74 0.77 13.60
CA LYS A 214 17.43 -0.52 13.68
C LYS A 214 16.50 -1.68 13.30
N ALA A 215 15.24 -1.63 13.73
CA ALA A 215 14.22 -2.61 13.35
C ALA A 215 13.91 -2.55 11.85
N GLN A 216 13.76 -1.35 11.28
CA GLN A 216 13.55 -1.15 9.84
C GLN A 216 14.73 -1.71 9.03
N VAL A 217 15.98 -1.37 9.39
CA VAL A 217 17.19 -1.90 8.74
C VAL A 217 17.20 -3.42 8.76
N ALA A 218 16.96 -4.05 9.91
CA ALA A 218 16.97 -5.52 10.03
C ALA A 218 15.91 -6.19 9.13
N LYS A 219 14.70 -5.64 9.08
CA LYS A 219 13.61 -6.11 8.22
C LYS A 219 13.93 -5.94 6.73
N LEU A 220 14.44 -4.78 6.34
CA LEU A 220 14.80 -4.48 4.94
C LEU A 220 15.96 -5.37 4.47
N VAL A 221 17.00 -5.56 5.30
CA VAL A 221 18.13 -6.45 4.99
C VAL A 221 17.66 -7.89 4.80
N THR A 222 16.83 -8.40 5.72
CA THR A 222 16.25 -9.75 5.61
C THR A 222 15.46 -9.91 4.32
N THR A 223 14.70 -8.89 3.94
CA THR A 223 13.83 -8.92 2.74
C THR A 223 14.68 -8.89 1.46
N VAL A 224 15.58 -7.92 1.33
CA VAL A 224 16.37 -7.70 0.10
C VAL A 224 17.36 -8.84 -0.14
N ASN A 225 18.05 -9.34 0.89
CA ASN A 225 18.99 -10.46 0.71
C ASN A 225 18.26 -11.79 0.41
N ALA A 226 17.04 -11.98 0.90
CA ALA A 226 16.24 -13.17 0.61
C ALA A 226 15.75 -13.23 -0.84
N LEU A 227 15.39 -12.10 -1.45
CA LEU A 227 14.89 -12.03 -2.84
C LEU A 227 15.88 -12.59 -3.88
N GLY A 228 17.19 -12.58 -3.59
CA GLY A 228 18.20 -13.12 -4.50
C GLY A 228 18.36 -12.31 -5.81
N ALA A 229 18.04 -11.01 -5.79
CA ALA A 229 18.15 -10.15 -6.95
C ALA A 229 19.61 -9.83 -7.35
N ASP A 230 19.86 -9.68 -8.65
CA ASP A 230 21.12 -9.17 -9.20
C ASP A 230 21.16 -7.64 -9.21
N VAL A 231 20.00 -6.99 -9.38
CA VAL A 231 19.80 -5.53 -9.32
C VAL A 231 18.40 -5.24 -8.80
N ALA A 232 18.26 -4.19 -7.97
CA ALA A 232 16.98 -3.76 -7.42
C ALA A 232 16.79 -2.25 -7.54
N ALA A 233 15.62 -1.84 -8.02
CA ALA A 233 15.13 -0.48 -7.91
C ALA A 233 14.50 -0.25 -6.53
N LEU A 234 14.78 0.90 -5.93
CA LEU A 234 14.33 1.26 -4.58
C LEU A 234 13.47 2.52 -4.65
N MET A 235 12.38 2.55 -3.90
CA MET A 235 11.55 3.72 -3.68
C MET A 235 11.52 4.07 -2.20
N GLU A 236 11.07 5.29 -1.88
CA GLU A 236 10.94 5.76 -0.49
C GLU A 236 12.27 5.78 0.27
N LEU A 237 13.35 6.17 -0.42
CA LEU A 237 14.69 6.34 0.15
C LEU A 237 14.93 7.81 0.47
N GLU A 238 15.58 8.11 1.60
CA GLU A 238 15.98 9.48 1.92
C GLU A 238 16.92 10.09 0.86
N ASN A 239 16.71 11.37 0.56
CA ASN A 239 17.53 12.16 -0.37
C ASN A 239 18.56 13.00 0.39
N ASP A 240 19.56 12.32 0.95
CA ASP A 240 20.67 12.86 1.74
C ASP A 240 22.03 12.70 1.03
N GLY A 241 22.00 12.44 -0.28
CA GLY A 241 23.19 12.26 -1.12
C GLY A 241 23.69 10.81 -1.17
N TYR A 242 25.00 10.67 -1.39
CA TYR A 242 25.68 9.38 -1.64
C TYR A 242 26.94 9.20 -0.80
N GLY A 243 27.17 10.10 0.16
CA GLY A 243 28.31 10.01 1.08
C GLY A 243 28.19 8.82 2.04
N PRO A 244 29.25 8.51 2.81
CA PRO A 244 29.25 7.37 3.74
C PRO A 244 28.15 7.40 4.82
N GLN A 245 27.58 8.58 5.10
CA GLN A 245 26.50 8.78 6.06
C GLN A 245 25.10 8.67 5.43
N SER A 246 25.01 8.54 4.10
CA SER A 246 23.72 8.52 3.42
C SER A 246 22.93 7.25 3.70
N ALA A 247 21.60 7.33 3.67
CA ALA A 247 20.70 6.20 3.84
C ALA A 247 21.01 5.06 2.83
N ILE A 248 21.36 5.38 1.57
CA ILE A 248 21.70 4.34 0.58
C ILE A 248 23.02 3.62 0.92
N ALA A 249 24.00 4.35 1.46
CA ALA A 249 25.27 3.78 1.88
C ALA A 249 25.07 2.86 3.10
N GLU A 250 24.29 3.31 4.08
CA GLU A 250 23.94 2.49 5.24
C GLU A 250 23.23 1.20 4.85
N LEU A 251 22.23 1.28 3.97
CA LEU A 251 21.51 0.11 3.50
C LEU A 251 22.45 -0.89 2.81
N VAL A 252 23.29 -0.43 1.88
CA VAL A 252 24.24 -1.30 1.17
C VAL A 252 25.28 -1.91 2.11
N ASP A 253 25.78 -1.15 3.09
CA ASP A 253 26.70 -1.66 4.10
C ASP A 253 26.04 -2.72 4.98
N ALA A 254 24.78 -2.50 5.38
CA ALA A 254 24.01 -3.47 6.15
C ALA A 254 23.75 -4.77 5.36
N LEU A 255 23.39 -4.66 4.08
CA LEU A 255 23.21 -5.80 3.18
C LEU A 255 24.50 -6.60 3.01
N ASN A 256 25.63 -5.92 2.84
CA ASN A 256 26.94 -6.58 2.70
C ASN A 256 27.39 -7.25 3.98
N ARG A 257 27.17 -6.60 5.14
CA ARG A 257 27.51 -7.15 6.46
C ARG A 257 26.76 -8.46 6.73
N ASP A 258 25.46 -8.51 6.44
CA ASP A 258 24.63 -9.71 6.59
C ASP A 258 25.12 -10.88 5.72
N ARG A 259 25.70 -10.59 4.55
CA ARG A 259 26.30 -11.60 3.66
C ARG A 259 27.75 -11.96 3.99
N GLY A 260 28.36 -11.35 5.01
CA GLY A 260 29.74 -11.60 5.43
C GLY A 260 30.75 -11.47 4.29
N GLY A 261 31.70 -12.41 4.19
CA GLY A 261 32.76 -12.41 3.17
C GLY A 261 32.29 -12.50 1.70
N GLN A 262 30.97 -12.65 1.47
CA GLN A 262 30.38 -12.64 0.13
C GLN A 262 29.82 -11.27 -0.28
N GLY A 263 29.86 -10.26 0.59
CA GLY A 263 29.30 -8.92 0.35
C GLY A 263 29.83 -8.23 -0.91
N ASP A 264 28.92 -7.92 -1.83
CA ASP A 264 29.20 -7.39 -3.17
C ASP A 264 28.09 -6.43 -3.67
N TRP A 265 27.13 -6.06 -2.82
CA TRP A 265 26.15 -5.02 -3.11
C TRP A 265 26.85 -3.68 -3.28
N ARG A 266 26.45 -2.94 -4.31
CA ARG A 266 26.85 -1.57 -4.61
C ARG A 266 25.59 -0.78 -4.96
N PHE A 267 25.66 0.54 -4.90
CA PHE A 267 24.60 1.42 -5.37
C PHE A 267 25.05 2.22 -6.60
N VAL A 268 24.07 2.70 -7.37
CA VAL A 268 24.27 3.65 -8.45
C VAL A 268 24.32 5.05 -7.85
N ASP A 269 25.41 5.78 -8.10
CA ASP A 269 25.64 7.14 -7.62
C ASP A 269 25.44 8.14 -8.78
N ALA A 270 24.38 8.94 -8.68
CA ALA A 270 24.06 10.00 -9.66
C ALA A 270 24.80 11.33 -9.38
N GLY A 271 25.64 11.39 -8.35
CA GLY A 271 26.35 12.57 -7.85
C GLY A 271 25.49 13.43 -6.93
N SER A 272 24.25 13.72 -7.31
CA SER A 272 23.26 14.42 -6.49
C SER A 272 21.83 13.95 -6.78
N GLY A 273 20.92 14.17 -5.83
CA GLY A 273 19.52 13.79 -5.97
C GLY A 273 19.32 12.27 -6.12
N PRO A 274 18.39 11.80 -6.99
CA PRO A 274 17.74 12.57 -8.05
C PRO A 274 16.66 13.53 -7.53
N GLY A 275 16.69 14.78 -8.03
CA GLY A 275 15.80 15.87 -7.59
C GLY A 275 16.10 16.39 -6.19
N GLU A 276 15.23 17.27 -5.69
CA GLU A 276 15.38 17.94 -4.38
C GLU A 276 14.35 17.46 -3.35
N ASN A 277 13.42 16.58 -3.74
CA ASN A 277 12.44 16.04 -2.81
C ASN A 277 13.16 15.22 -1.71
N PRO A 278 12.78 15.33 -0.43
CA PRO A 278 13.41 14.56 0.65
C PRO A 278 13.33 13.04 0.49
N ILE A 279 12.39 12.57 -0.34
CA ILE A 279 12.26 11.17 -0.75
C ILE A 279 12.72 11.06 -2.20
N ARG A 280 13.54 10.05 -2.51
CA ARG A 280 14.01 9.73 -3.86
C ARG A 280 13.89 8.24 -4.18
N VAL A 281 14.22 7.91 -5.42
CA VAL A 281 14.49 6.53 -5.86
C VAL A 281 15.99 6.21 -5.75
N GLY A 282 16.32 4.92 -5.77
CA GLY A 282 17.69 4.42 -5.81
C GLY A 282 17.79 3.15 -6.66
N ILE A 283 19.02 2.75 -7.00
CA ILE A 283 19.30 1.45 -7.63
C ILE A 283 20.49 0.82 -6.89
N ILE A 284 20.34 -0.44 -6.47
CA ILE A 284 21.42 -1.27 -5.93
C ILE A 284 21.66 -2.48 -6.82
N TYR A 285 22.89 -2.99 -6.87
CA TYR A 285 23.27 -4.11 -7.72
C TYR A 285 24.40 -4.95 -7.12
N ARG A 286 24.48 -6.20 -7.56
CA ARG A 286 25.49 -7.18 -7.17
C ARG A 286 26.70 -7.04 -8.09
N SER A 287 27.80 -6.46 -7.60
CA SER A 287 29.00 -6.20 -8.41
C SER A 287 29.70 -7.46 -8.94
N THR A 288 29.46 -8.64 -8.36
CA THR A 288 29.97 -9.91 -8.93
C THR A 288 29.16 -10.42 -10.13
N ARG A 289 27.98 -9.84 -10.35
CA ARG A 289 26.97 -10.28 -11.34
C ARG A 289 26.83 -9.30 -12.49
N LEU A 290 26.83 -8.00 -12.18
CA LEU A 290 26.59 -6.91 -13.10
C LEU A 290 27.64 -5.80 -12.97
N GLN A 291 27.94 -5.18 -14.10
CA GLN A 291 28.74 -3.96 -14.20
C GLN A 291 27.85 -2.83 -14.75
N PRO A 292 27.84 -1.64 -14.13
CA PRO A 292 27.20 -0.46 -14.72
C PRO A 292 27.98 -0.02 -15.96
N VAL A 293 27.26 0.33 -17.03
CA VAL A 293 27.81 0.84 -18.30
C VAL A 293 27.35 2.28 -18.48
N GLY A 294 28.26 3.16 -18.85
CA GLY A 294 27.96 4.60 -18.98
C GLY A 294 27.65 5.27 -17.64
N LYS A 295 27.24 6.54 -17.72
CA LYS A 295 26.81 7.30 -16.53
C LYS A 295 25.33 7.02 -16.23
N PRO A 296 24.92 7.05 -14.96
CA PRO A 296 23.50 7.09 -14.64
C PRO A 296 22.86 8.37 -15.19
N ALA A 297 21.57 8.27 -15.48
CA ALA A 297 20.79 9.37 -16.03
C ALA A 297 19.54 9.62 -15.19
N THR A 298 19.12 10.86 -15.10
CA THR A 298 17.93 11.30 -14.37
C THR A 298 17.05 12.17 -15.25
N LEU A 299 15.72 12.12 -15.03
CA LEU A 299 14.75 12.92 -15.78
C LEU A 299 14.13 13.99 -14.89
N THR A 300 14.58 15.24 -15.06
CA THR A 300 14.04 16.42 -14.38
C THR A 300 13.11 17.21 -15.30
N GLY A 301 12.33 18.12 -14.72
CA GLY A 301 11.37 18.95 -15.46
C GLY A 301 9.94 18.41 -15.43
N GLY A 302 9.00 19.24 -15.85
CA GLY A 302 7.57 18.92 -15.85
C GLY A 302 7.09 18.41 -14.48
N PRO A 303 6.38 17.26 -14.41
CA PRO A 303 5.86 16.72 -13.16
C PRO A 303 6.96 16.24 -12.19
N PHE A 304 8.21 16.09 -12.66
CA PHE A 304 9.33 15.65 -11.83
C PHE A 304 10.02 16.79 -11.05
N VAL A 305 9.56 18.04 -11.21
CA VAL A 305 10.04 19.16 -10.39
C VAL A 305 9.46 19.08 -8.98
N GLU A 306 8.13 18.95 -8.86
CA GLU A 306 7.45 19.08 -7.56
C GLU A 306 6.62 17.86 -7.16
N HIS A 307 6.28 16.96 -8.09
CA HIS A 307 5.26 15.95 -7.85
C HIS A 307 5.83 14.53 -7.85
N SER A 308 6.03 13.95 -9.03
CA SER A 308 6.65 12.64 -9.17
C SER A 308 8.13 12.72 -8.79
N ARG A 309 8.68 11.66 -8.21
CA ARG A 309 10.12 11.60 -7.93
C ARG A 309 10.88 11.51 -9.24
N VAL A 310 12.02 12.19 -9.30
CA VAL A 310 12.92 12.17 -10.46
C VAL A 310 13.38 10.72 -10.68
N PRO A 311 13.08 10.10 -11.85
CA PRO A 311 13.50 8.75 -12.17
C PRO A 311 15.02 8.62 -12.25
N LEU A 312 15.54 7.44 -11.95
CA LEU A 312 16.96 7.08 -12.10
C LEU A 312 17.09 5.92 -13.09
N ALA A 313 17.89 6.11 -14.13
CA ALA A 313 18.23 5.08 -15.10
C ALA A 313 19.72 4.72 -15.04
N GLN A 314 20.01 3.43 -15.10
CA GLN A 314 21.39 2.93 -15.25
C GLN A 314 21.37 1.75 -16.22
N ALA A 315 22.29 1.78 -17.20
CA ALA A 315 22.55 0.62 -18.03
C ALA A 315 23.48 -0.36 -17.29
N PHE A 316 23.18 -1.65 -17.37
CA PHE A 316 23.97 -2.72 -16.80
C PHE A 316 24.33 -3.75 -17.85
N GLN A 317 25.47 -4.41 -17.64
CA GLN A 317 25.90 -5.54 -18.44
C GLN A 317 26.39 -6.66 -17.52
N GLY A 318 25.94 -7.89 -17.76
CA GLY A 318 26.51 -9.08 -17.14
C GLY A 318 27.81 -9.50 -17.84
N LYS A 319 28.54 -10.47 -17.28
CA LYS A 319 29.80 -10.97 -17.89
C LYS A 319 29.68 -11.39 -19.37
N GLN A 320 28.49 -11.82 -19.77
CA GLN A 320 28.11 -12.20 -21.13
C GLN A 320 26.72 -11.61 -21.37
N GLY A 321 26.50 -10.96 -22.52
CA GLY A 321 25.19 -10.41 -22.90
C GLY A 321 25.25 -8.95 -23.35
N ALA A 322 24.18 -8.49 -23.99
CA ALA A 322 23.99 -7.10 -24.36
C ALA A 322 23.61 -6.24 -23.13
N PRO A 323 23.99 -4.96 -23.09
CA PRO A 323 23.56 -4.08 -22.02
C PRO A 323 22.05 -3.86 -22.04
N PHE A 324 21.47 -3.67 -20.86
CA PHE A 324 20.05 -3.36 -20.65
C PHE A 324 19.91 -2.22 -19.63
N VAL A 325 18.82 -1.46 -19.71
CA VAL A 325 18.57 -0.32 -18.82
C VAL A 325 17.57 -0.69 -17.73
N VAL A 326 17.93 -0.41 -16.49
CA VAL A 326 17.04 -0.46 -15.32
C VAL A 326 16.63 0.97 -15.01
N VAL A 327 15.32 1.21 -14.88
CA VAL A 327 14.76 2.55 -14.60
C VAL A 327 13.89 2.49 -13.34
N ALA A 328 14.40 3.03 -12.25
CA ALA A 328 13.65 3.20 -11.01
C ALA A 328 12.74 4.42 -11.12
N ASN A 329 11.47 4.26 -10.76
CA ASN A 329 10.49 5.35 -10.76
C ASN A 329 9.64 5.35 -9.48
N HIS A 330 9.11 6.52 -9.14
CA HIS A 330 8.14 6.68 -8.07
C HIS A 330 7.23 7.87 -8.39
N PHE A 331 6.03 7.60 -8.91
CA PHE A 331 5.11 8.63 -9.37
C PHE A 331 4.37 9.31 -8.23
N LYS A 332 3.78 10.48 -8.52
CA LYS A 332 3.01 11.27 -7.55
C LYS A 332 1.88 10.42 -6.93
N SER A 333 1.83 10.40 -5.60
CA SER A 333 0.79 9.72 -4.83
C SER A 333 -0.62 10.22 -5.11
N LYS A 334 -1.61 9.35 -4.88
CA LYS A 334 -3.05 9.59 -5.16
C LYS A 334 -3.73 10.58 -4.19
N GLY A 335 -3.01 11.07 -3.17
CA GLY A 335 -3.56 11.98 -2.16
C GLY A 335 -3.89 13.37 -2.71
N CYS A 336 -5.04 13.92 -2.30
CA CYS A 336 -5.65 15.12 -2.89
C CYS A 336 -5.19 16.47 -2.34
N ARG A 337 -4.20 16.47 -1.46
CA ARG A 337 -3.64 17.72 -0.96
C ARG A 337 -3.14 18.56 -2.14
N ASP A 338 -3.58 19.82 -2.20
CA ASP A 338 -3.23 20.82 -3.21
C ASP A 338 -3.62 20.46 -4.66
N ALA A 339 -4.38 19.38 -4.86
CA ALA A 339 -4.86 18.96 -6.17
C ALA A 339 -5.96 19.90 -6.68
N SER A 340 -5.84 20.35 -7.92
CA SER A 340 -6.84 21.22 -8.55
C SER A 340 -6.86 21.02 -10.06
N GLY A 341 -7.85 21.60 -10.75
CA GLY A 341 -7.95 21.52 -12.20
C GLY A 341 -7.99 20.06 -12.69
N ALA A 342 -7.13 19.70 -13.64
CA ALA A 342 -7.03 18.34 -14.19
C ALA A 342 -6.65 17.28 -13.14
N ASP A 343 -5.98 17.69 -12.06
CA ASP A 343 -5.51 16.79 -11.00
C ASP A 343 -6.50 16.62 -9.84
N ALA A 344 -7.62 17.36 -9.83
CA ALA A 344 -8.70 17.14 -8.88
C ALA A 344 -9.32 15.74 -9.04
N ASP A 345 -9.79 15.16 -7.93
CA ASP A 345 -10.45 13.87 -7.94
C ASP A 345 -11.69 13.90 -8.85
N ARG A 346 -11.78 12.91 -9.73
CA ARG A 346 -12.90 12.74 -10.66
C ARG A 346 -13.94 11.74 -10.13
N ASN A 347 -13.72 11.19 -8.93
CA ASN A 347 -14.55 10.18 -8.29
C ASN A 347 -14.72 8.91 -9.15
N ASP A 348 -13.68 8.59 -9.93
CA ASP A 348 -13.58 7.43 -10.82
C ASP A 348 -12.61 6.36 -10.27
N ASN A 349 -12.32 6.45 -8.96
CA ASN A 349 -11.36 5.66 -8.21
C ASN A 349 -9.90 5.74 -8.68
N GLN A 350 -9.56 6.62 -9.63
CA GLN A 350 -8.17 6.90 -9.97
C GLN A 350 -7.49 7.83 -8.96
N GLY A 351 -8.25 8.57 -8.17
CA GLY A 351 -7.75 9.51 -7.16
C GLY A 351 -7.10 10.75 -7.78
N CYS A 352 -6.64 11.66 -6.92
CA CYS A 352 -6.03 12.91 -7.39
C CYS A 352 -4.71 12.69 -8.13
N TRP A 353 -4.26 13.74 -8.82
CA TRP A 353 -3.00 13.76 -9.56
C TRP A 353 -2.91 12.75 -10.71
N ASN A 354 -4.05 12.24 -11.20
CA ASN A 354 -4.07 11.28 -12.32
C ASN A 354 -3.52 11.90 -13.61
N ALA A 355 -3.87 13.15 -13.93
CA ALA A 355 -3.35 13.85 -15.11
C ALA A 355 -1.84 14.08 -15.03
N THR A 356 -1.34 14.44 -13.84
CA THR A 356 0.10 14.53 -13.56
C THR A 356 0.81 13.18 -13.74
N ARG A 357 0.23 12.07 -13.24
CA ARG A 357 0.78 10.72 -13.44
C ARG A 357 0.80 10.31 -14.92
N VAL A 358 -0.24 10.65 -15.70
CA VAL A 358 -0.26 10.44 -17.17
C VAL A 358 0.87 11.23 -17.84
N THR A 359 1.06 12.49 -17.45
CA THR A 359 2.16 13.33 -17.96
C THR A 359 3.53 12.73 -17.61
N SER A 360 3.71 12.21 -16.39
CA SER A 360 4.93 11.50 -15.99
C SER A 360 5.20 10.28 -16.87
N ALA A 361 4.18 9.47 -17.17
CA ALA A 361 4.29 8.31 -18.06
C ALA A 361 4.77 8.69 -19.48
N GLN A 362 4.16 9.73 -20.07
CA GLN A 362 4.51 10.21 -21.40
C GLN A 362 5.95 10.73 -21.47
N GLN A 363 6.35 11.55 -20.49
CA GLN A 363 7.71 12.11 -20.45
C GLN A 363 8.76 11.02 -20.18
N LEU A 364 8.46 10.05 -19.31
CA LEU A 364 9.34 8.92 -19.04
C LEU A 364 9.59 8.09 -20.31
N HIS A 365 8.53 7.78 -21.08
CA HIS A 365 8.67 7.09 -22.36
C HIS A 365 9.50 7.90 -23.36
N ALA A 366 9.19 9.19 -23.54
CA ALA A 366 9.88 10.07 -24.49
C ALA A 366 11.38 10.20 -24.16
N TRP A 367 11.72 10.35 -22.89
CA TRP A 367 13.10 10.40 -22.41
C TRP A 367 13.87 9.12 -22.74
N LEU A 368 13.26 7.95 -22.59
CA LEU A 368 13.93 6.69 -22.91
C LEU A 368 14.16 6.48 -24.42
N GLN A 369 13.44 7.20 -25.29
CA GLN A 369 13.71 7.18 -26.73
C GLN A 369 15.01 7.91 -27.10
N THR A 370 15.59 8.70 -26.19
CA THR A 370 16.82 9.49 -26.47
C THR A 370 18.11 8.77 -26.08
N ASP A 371 18.05 7.50 -25.66
CA ASP A 371 19.16 6.78 -25.01
C ASP A 371 19.82 7.62 -23.91
N PRO A 372 19.13 7.87 -22.80
CA PRO A 372 19.61 8.82 -21.79
C PRO A 372 20.91 8.36 -21.11
N THR A 373 21.24 7.07 -21.19
CA THR A 373 22.50 6.52 -20.68
C THR A 373 23.67 6.63 -21.67
N GLY A 374 23.38 6.93 -22.95
CA GLY A 374 24.36 7.00 -24.03
C GLY A 374 25.07 5.67 -24.34
N THR A 375 24.44 4.53 -24.03
CA THR A 375 25.06 3.21 -24.13
C THR A 375 24.63 2.40 -25.35
N GLY A 376 23.63 2.87 -26.09
CA GLY A 376 22.99 2.14 -27.18
C GLY A 376 22.19 0.91 -26.72
N ALA A 377 21.98 0.74 -25.41
CA ALA A 377 21.18 -0.35 -24.85
C ALA A 377 19.73 -0.23 -25.35
N LYS A 378 19.22 -1.31 -25.95
CA LYS A 378 17.87 -1.35 -26.52
C LYS A 378 16.84 -1.97 -25.58
N ASP A 379 17.26 -2.83 -24.67
CA ASP A 379 16.37 -3.48 -23.70
C ASP A 379 16.25 -2.59 -22.47
N ALA A 380 15.02 -2.38 -22.00
CA ALA A 380 14.77 -1.57 -20.83
C ALA A 380 13.60 -2.13 -20.02
N VAL A 381 13.70 -1.96 -18.70
CA VAL A 381 12.63 -2.22 -17.73
C VAL A 381 12.38 -0.96 -16.90
N LEU A 382 11.12 -0.52 -16.90
CA LEU A 382 10.60 0.48 -15.97
C LEU A 382 10.02 -0.26 -14.78
N LEU A 383 10.44 0.06 -13.57
CA LEU A 383 9.92 -0.60 -12.39
C LEU A 383 9.93 0.30 -11.15
N GLY A 384 8.97 0.03 -10.27
CA GLY A 384 8.74 0.80 -9.05
C GLY A 384 7.28 1.16 -8.86
N ASP A 385 7.03 2.13 -7.99
CA ASP A 385 5.69 2.56 -7.59
C ASP A 385 5.14 3.63 -8.54
N PHE A 386 4.19 3.25 -9.40
CA PHE A 386 3.53 4.17 -10.32
C PHE A 386 2.36 4.91 -9.68
N ASN A 387 2.04 4.60 -8.42
CA ASN A 387 0.90 5.12 -7.68
C ASN A 387 -0.40 5.01 -8.48
N ALA A 388 -0.55 3.95 -9.27
CA ALA A 388 -1.67 3.74 -10.16
C ALA A 388 -1.96 2.24 -10.31
N TYR A 389 -3.23 1.86 -10.28
CA TYR A 389 -3.67 0.49 -10.50
C TYR A 389 -3.63 0.12 -11.99
N ALA A 390 -3.62 -1.19 -12.31
CA ALA A 390 -3.29 -1.68 -13.66
C ALA A 390 -4.16 -1.15 -14.81
N MET A 391 -5.41 -0.76 -14.53
CA MET A 391 -6.35 -0.24 -15.53
C MET A 391 -6.52 1.29 -15.49
N GLU A 392 -5.71 1.99 -14.69
CA GLU A 392 -5.68 3.44 -14.63
C GLU A 392 -4.91 4.05 -15.80
N ASP A 393 -5.23 5.31 -16.10
CA ASP A 393 -4.74 6.04 -17.26
C ASP A 393 -3.20 6.08 -17.41
N PRO A 394 -2.36 6.29 -16.37
CA PRO A 394 -0.91 6.29 -16.55
C PRO A 394 -0.34 4.94 -16.99
N ILE A 395 -0.87 3.82 -16.48
CA ILE A 395 -0.42 2.48 -16.87
C ILE A 395 -0.88 2.14 -18.28
N ARG A 396 -2.15 2.43 -18.59
CA ARG A 396 -2.68 2.30 -19.96
C ARG A 396 -1.92 3.14 -20.97
N THR A 397 -1.53 4.36 -20.61
CA THR A 397 -0.71 5.23 -21.46
C THR A 397 0.62 4.56 -21.81
N LEU A 398 1.30 3.91 -20.85
CA LEU A 398 2.54 3.18 -21.12
C LEU A 398 2.30 1.95 -22.00
N HIS A 399 1.18 1.25 -21.83
CA HIS A 399 0.78 0.16 -22.74
C HIS A 399 0.55 0.63 -24.17
N ASP A 400 -0.16 1.74 -24.36
CA ASP A 400 -0.41 2.34 -25.68
C ASP A 400 0.91 2.78 -26.35
N LEU A 401 1.92 3.14 -25.55
CA LEU A 401 3.28 3.45 -25.98
C LEU A 401 4.19 2.22 -26.17
N GLY A 402 3.64 1.00 -26.06
CA GLY A 402 4.32 -0.25 -26.38
C GLY A 402 5.02 -0.97 -25.22
N TRP A 403 4.87 -0.48 -23.98
CA TRP A 403 5.38 -1.17 -22.80
C TRP A 403 4.45 -2.32 -22.39
N GLN A 404 5.02 -3.46 -21.97
CA GLN A 404 4.30 -4.66 -21.62
C GLN A 404 4.42 -4.94 -20.12
N ASP A 405 3.31 -5.23 -19.44
CA ASP A 405 3.32 -5.64 -18.04
C ASP A 405 3.98 -7.01 -17.89
N ALA A 406 5.06 -7.08 -17.10
CA ALA A 406 5.82 -8.28 -16.85
C ALA A 406 4.96 -9.41 -16.26
N PHE A 407 4.02 -9.10 -15.36
CA PHE A 407 3.15 -10.11 -14.75
C PHE A 407 2.18 -10.69 -15.77
N LYS A 408 1.65 -9.85 -16.68
CA LYS A 408 0.83 -10.32 -17.80
C LYS A 408 1.64 -11.19 -18.78
N VAL A 409 2.87 -10.80 -19.11
CA VAL A 409 3.76 -11.61 -19.97
C VAL A 409 4.10 -12.95 -19.31
N ALA A 410 4.35 -12.95 -18.00
CA ALA A 410 4.60 -14.16 -17.21
C ALA A 410 3.34 -14.97 -16.87
N LYS A 411 2.15 -14.48 -17.26
CA LYS A 411 0.84 -15.11 -17.00
C LYS A 411 0.54 -15.29 -15.51
N VAL A 412 0.97 -14.34 -14.68
CA VAL A 412 0.58 -14.31 -13.26
C VAL A 412 -0.88 -13.88 -13.19
N GLU A 413 -1.70 -14.69 -12.54
CA GLU A 413 -3.11 -14.38 -12.32
C GLU A 413 -3.25 -13.50 -11.08
N HIS A 414 -3.98 -12.40 -11.22
CA HIS A 414 -4.30 -11.49 -10.11
C HIS A 414 -3.09 -11.09 -9.24
N PRO A 415 -1.98 -10.60 -9.82
CA PRO A 415 -0.87 -10.04 -9.03
C PRO A 415 -1.35 -8.81 -8.24
N TYR A 416 -0.72 -8.56 -7.10
CA TYR A 416 -0.97 -7.43 -6.22
C TYR A 416 0.24 -7.10 -5.36
N SER A 417 0.44 -5.81 -5.11
CA SER A 417 1.54 -5.33 -4.28
C SER A 417 1.09 -4.52 -3.07
N TYR A 418 -0.23 -4.22 -2.97
CA TYR A 418 -0.77 -3.26 -2.02
C TYR A 418 -2.20 -3.60 -1.59
N VAL A 419 -2.51 -3.35 -0.32
CA VAL A 419 -3.88 -3.46 0.22
C VAL A 419 -4.25 -2.15 0.91
N TYR A 420 -5.34 -1.52 0.44
CA TYR A 420 -5.79 -0.22 0.96
C TYR A 420 -7.30 -0.20 1.16
N ASN A 421 -7.76 0.23 2.35
CA ASN A 421 -9.19 0.20 2.73
C ASN A 421 -9.84 -1.18 2.54
N GLY A 422 -9.04 -2.25 2.66
CA GLY A 422 -9.47 -3.62 2.40
C GLY A 422 -9.63 -4.02 0.93
N TYR A 423 -9.21 -3.17 -0.02
CA TYR A 423 -9.12 -3.51 -1.45
C TYR A 423 -7.69 -3.92 -1.81
N THR A 424 -7.56 -5.02 -2.53
CA THR A 424 -6.30 -5.56 -3.05
C THR A 424 -6.06 -5.08 -4.48
N GLY A 425 -4.84 -4.65 -4.79
CA GLY A 425 -4.41 -4.31 -6.14
C GLY A 425 -2.91 -4.05 -6.21
N ARG A 426 -2.40 -3.56 -7.34
CA ARG A 426 -0.97 -3.26 -7.48
C ARG A 426 -0.70 -1.78 -7.78
N LEU A 427 0.22 -1.20 -7.03
CA LEU A 427 0.79 0.12 -7.33
C LEU A 427 2.22 0.00 -7.87
N ASP A 428 2.88 -1.09 -7.54
CA ASP A 428 4.21 -1.43 -8.04
C ASP A 428 4.07 -2.22 -9.34
N HIS A 429 4.70 -1.71 -10.40
CA HIS A 429 4.66 -2.36 -11.70
C HIS A 429 6.06 -2.64 -12.20
N ALA A 430 6.16 -3.61 -13.09
CA ALA A 430 7.31 -3.84 -13.95
C ALA A 430 6.85 -3.82 -15.41
N LEU A 431 7.24 -2.78 -16.13
CA LEU A 431 6.87 -2.56 -17.52
C LEU A 431 8.10 -2.74 -18.42
N LEU A 432 7.98 -3.65 -19.39
CA LEU A 432 9.06 -4.11 -20.25
C LEU A 432 8.87 -3.57 -21.65
N ASN A 433 9.93 -3.04 -22.26
CA ASN A 433 9.85 -2.76 -23.69
C ASN A 433 9.86 -4.10 -24.49
N PRO A 434 9.55 -4.08 -25.80
CA PRO A 434 9.39 -5.32 -26.57
C PRO A 434 10.61 -6.25 -26.60
N GLY A 435 11.82 -5.70 -26.48
CA GLY A 435 13.05 -6.49 -26.40
C GLY A 435 13.19 -7.21 -25.06
N MET A 436 13.06 -6.45 -23.96
CA MET A 436 13.13 -6.99 -22.61
C MET A 436 12.01 -8.00 -22.32
N ALA A 437 10.80 -7.79 -22.86
CA ALA A 437 9.67 -8.70 -22.71
C ALA A 437 9.94 -10.11 -23.25
N LYS A 438 10.69 -10.24 -24.36
CA LYS A 438 11.05 -11.54 -24.95
C LYS A 438 12.01 -12.35 -24.07
N ARG A 439 12.76 -11.65 -23.22
CA ARG A 439 13.75 -12.24 -22.32
C ARG A 439 13.14 -12.69 -21.00
N LEU A 440 11.93 -12.24 -20.67
CA LEU A 440 11.26 -12.61 -19.43
C LEU A 440 11.02 -14.12 -19.39
N ARG A 441 11.24 -14.70 -18.21
CA ARG A 441 10.99 -16.11 -17.91
C ARG A 441 10.02 -16.29 -16.74
N GLY A 442 9.96 -15.34 -15.82
CA GLY A 442 8.97 -15.32 -14.76
C GLY A 442 8.94 -14.00 -14.02
N ALA A 443 7.84 -13.78 -13.32
CA ALA A 443 7.61 -12.65 -12.44
C ALA A 443 6.87 -13.16 -11.19
N ALA A 444 7.16 -12.57 -10.04
CA ALA A 444 6.48 -12.86 -8.78
C ALA A 444 6.51 -11.65 -7.85
N GLU A 445 5.51 -11.54 -7.00
CA GLU A 445 5.52 -10.68 -5.81
C GLU A 445 5.73 -11.56 -4.58
N TRP A 446 6.51 -11.07 -3.61
CA TRP A 446 6.59 -11.73 -2.32
C TRP A 446 5.64 -11.07 -1.35
N HIS A 447 4.52 -11.74 -1.03
CA HIS A 447 3.51 -11.22 -0.10
C HIS A 447 3.94 -11.25 1.37
N SER A 448 5.06 -10.60 1.67
CA SER A 448 5.61 -10.40 3.01
C SER A 448 5.11 -9.14 3.70
N ASN A 449 4.45 -8.23 2.97
CA ASN A 449 4.18 -6.87 3.44
C ASN A 449 2.70 -6.49 3.34
N ALA A 450 2.13 -6.42 2.13
CA ALA A 450 0.82 -5.82 1.89
C ALA A 450 -0.33 -6.50 2.65
N ASP A 451 -0.16 -7.79 2.93
CA ASP A 451 -1.15 -8.53 3.71
C ASP A 451 -0.99 -8.38 5.23
N GLU A 452 0.18 -7.99 5.73
CA GLU A 452 0.45 -7.90 7.17
C GLU A 452 -0.17 -6.64 7.78
N GLN A 453 -0.70 -6.75 9.00
CA GLN A 453 -1.20 -5.58 9.74
C GLN A 453 -0.09 -4.55 10.05
N ASP A 454 -0.44 -3.26 10.12
CA ASP A 454 0.51 -2.16 10.35
C ASP A 454 1.33 -2.33 11.64
N ALA A 455 0.68 -2.71 12.75
CA ALA A 455 1.37 -3.01 14.02
C ALA A 455 2.50 -4.04 13.91
N SER A 456 2.54 -4.89 12.87
CA SER A 456 3.63 -5.86 12.66
C SER A 456 4.94 -5.20 12.18
N GLY A 457 4.85 -3.96 11.70
CA GLY A 457 5.97 -3.17 11.18
C GLY A 457 6.95 -2.71 12.26
N TYR A 458 7.93 -1.90 11.85
CA TYR A 458 9.07 -1.51 12.68
C TYR A 458 8.74 -0.51 13.79
N GLN A 459 7.68 0.29 13.65
CA GLN A 459 7.28 1.33 14.63
C GLN A 459 6.49 0.78 15.83
N GLY A 460 5.99 -0.46 15.73
CA GLY A 460 5.07 -1.03 16.71
C GLY A 460 5.62 -2.31 17.32
N ARG A 461 4.89 -3.41 17.12
CA ARG A 461 5.23 -4.72 17.69
C ARG A 461 6.56 -5.26 17.16
N ASN A 462 6.99 -4.83 15.97
CA ASN A 462 8.20 -5.29 15.31
C ASN A 462 8.26 -6.83 15.22
N VAL A 463 7.32 -7.41 14.48
CA VAL A 463 7.32 -8.87 14.24
C VAL A 463 8.60 -9.24 13.49
N GLN A 464 9.37 -10.16 14.05
CA GLN A 464 10.70 -10.53 13.55
C GLN A 464 10.66 -11.14 12.15
N GLY A 465 11.74 -10.95 11.38
CA GLY A 465 11.86 -11.42 10.00
C GLY A 465 11.45 -10.37 8.96
N PRO A 466 11.11 -10.77 7.72
CA PRO A 466 10.84 -9.84 6.62
C PRO A 466 9.44 -9.19 6.67
N TRP A 467 8.60 -9.60 7.61
CA TRP A 467 7.18 -9.30 7.61
C TRP A 467 6.89 -7.83 7.92
N ARG A 468 6.07 -7.18 7.09
CA ARG A 468 5.76 -5.73 7.20
C ARG A 468 7.05 -4.90 7.31
N SER A 469 8.02 -5.21 6.44
CA SER A 469 9.23 -4.41 6.22
C SER A 469 8.94 -3.14 5.43
N SER A 470 7.82 -3.16 4.71
CA SER A 470 7.21 -2.06 3.97
C SER A 470 5.69 -2.26 4.00
N ASP A 471 4.92 -1.29 3.52
CA ASP A 471 3.49 -1.41 3.20
C ASP A 471 3.25 -1.96 1.78
N HIS A 472 4.31 -2.06 0.97
CA HIS A 472 4.30 -2.65 -0.37
C HIS A 472 5.03 -4.00 -0.42
N ASP A 473 4.52 -4.95 -1.19
CA ASP A 473 5.25 -6.19 -1.48
C ASP A 473 6.37 -5.95 -2.51
N PRO A 474 7.58 -6.51 -2.32
CA PRO A 474 8.61 -6.47 -3.34
C PRO A 474 8.25 -7.39 -4.52
N LEU A 475 8.65 -6.96 -5.73
CA LEU A 475 8.55 -7.78 -6.94
C LEU A 475 9.93 -8.32 -7.35
N LEU A 476 9.92 -9.48 -8.01
CA LEU A 476 11.09 -10.15 -8.57
C LEU A 476 10.80 -10.67 -9.98
N LEU A 477 11.67 -10.33 -10.91
CA LEU A 477 11.62 -10.73 -12.30
C LEU A 477 12.84 -11.59 -12.64
N GLY A 478 12.64 -12.60 -13.47
CA GLY A 478 13.70 -13.45 -13.97
C GLY A 478 13.79 -13.39 -15.49
N PHE A 479 15.02 -13.19 -16.00
CA PHE A 479 15.30 -13.02 -17.42
C PHE A 479 16.42 -13.95 -17.90
N ASP A 480 16.37 -14.28 -19.19
CA ASP A 480 17.54 -14.81 -19.91
C ASP A 480 18.51 -13.68 -20.29
N LYS A 481 19.81 -14.03 -20.36
CA LYS A 481 20.91 -13.10 -20.66
C LYS A 481 21.00 -12.68 -22.12
#